data_AF-A0A661ZCL3-F1
#
_entry.id   AF-A0A661ZCL3-F1
#
_cell.length_a   1.000
_cell.length_b   1.000
_cell.length_c   1.000
_cell.angle_alpha   90.00
_cell.angle_beta   90.00
_cell.angle_gamma   90.00
#
_symmetry.space_group_name_H-M   'P 1'
#
loop_
_entity.id
_entity.type
_entity.pdbx_description
1 polymer ?
#
loop_
_entity_poly.entity_id
_entity_poly.type
_entity_poly.pdbx_seq_one_letter_code
_entity_poly.pdbx_strand_id
1 'polypeptide(L)'
;DYQLKIINRFKQNFSLNDTLRTLTDTSVFKIIKYDSDIKMMDKEQTKINRALKPKFNNIVYIPSDNEVFVTQVIDKLYAADDSMHIEIIGSDNWINFQNINSATFNKLSFNFVSPFYIDYSSAEVKGFIKTYRTVYETEPSFFAFQAYDITCYFLNSLRKYGRIFQFCLSSEDAFPNSHGLIYNFNFERINTHSGFENKAVFILKFNDSFQLEKRIDEQNTKLKRKIGNNY
;
A
#
# COMPACT_ATOMS: atom_id res chain seq x y z
N ASP A 1 -2.48 18.83 -16.08
CA ASP A 1 -2.98 17.45 -15.95
C ASP A 1 -2.09 16.64 -14.99
N TYR A 2 -2.46 16.57 -13.71
CA TYR A 2 -1.68 15.93 -12.64
C TYR A 2 -1.64 14.40 -12.78
N GLN A 3 -2.75 13.80 -13.22
CA GLN A 3 -2.84 12.36 -13.49
C GLN A 3 -1.86 11.94 -14.59
N LEU A 4 -1.72 12.74 -15.65
CA LEU A 4 -0.77 12.47 -16.72
C LEU A 4 0.69 12.49 -16.22
N LYS A 5 1.03 13.36 -15.26
CA LYS A 5 2.36 13.39 -14.63
C LYS A 5 2.64 12.12 -13.83
N ILE A 6 1.65 11.64 -13.06
CA ILE A 6 1.76 10.36 -12.32
C ILE A 6 1.95 9.20 -13.29
N ILE A 7 1.13 9.12 -14.33
CA ILE A 7 1.22 8.05 -15.35
C ILE A 7 2.59 8.08 -16.04
N ASN A 8 3.10 9.25 -16.38
CA ASN A 8 4.41 9.37 -17.04
C ASN A 8 5.56 8.99 -16.10
N ARG A 9 5.51 9.38 -14.82
CA ARG A 9 6.49 8.96 -13.83
C ARG A 9 6.43 7.45 -13.59
N PHE A 10 5.23 6.88 -13.51
CA PHE A 10 5.03 5.43 -13.40
C PHE A 10 5.67 4.70 -14.58
N LYS A 11 5.43 5.16 -15.81
CA LYS A 11 6.06 4.59 -17.02
C LYS A 11 7.58 4.67 -16.99
N GLN A 12 8.13 5.82 -16.61
CA GLN A 12 9.59 6.01 -16.51
C GLN A 12 10.18 5.02 -15.50
N ASN A 13 9.58 4.92 -14.31
CA ASN A 13 10.03 4.00 -13.27
C ASN A 13 9.83 2.53 -13.65
N PHE A 14 8.73 2.20 -14.33
CA PHE A 14 8.45 0.85 -14.84
C PHE A 14 9.51 0.44 -15.87
N SER A 15 9.79 1.32 -16.85
CA SER A 15 10.81 1.08 -17.87
C SER A 15 12.23 1.01 -17.29
N LEU A 16 12.56 1.83 -16.28
CA LEU A 16 13.84 1.77 -15.58
C LEU A 16 14.00 0.45 -14.80
N ASN A 17 12.95 -0.01 -14.12
CA ASN A 17 12.95 -1.27 -13.38
C ASN A 17 13.03 -2.49 -14.33
N ASP A 18 12.38 -2.39 -15.49
CA ASP A 18 12.45 -3.38 -16.58
C ASP A 18 13.90 -3.52 -17.10
N THR A 19 14.58 -2.39 -17.34
CA THR A 19 15.99 -2.38 -17.78
C THR A 19 16.95 -3.02 -16.77
N LEU A 20 16.59 -3.02 -15.48
CA LEU A 20 17.41 -3.57 -14.39
C LEU A 20 17.16 -5.06 -14.12
N ARG A 21 16.14 -5.68 -14.74
CA ARG A 21 15.84 -7.11 -14.60
C ARG A 21 16.50 -7.91 -15.74
N THR A 22 17.31 -8.90 -15.39
CA THR A 22 17.97 -9.82 -16.35
C THR A 22 17.03 -10.85 -16.99
N LEU A 23 15.73 -10.79 -16.70
CA LEU A 23 14.69 -11.63 -17.31
C LEU A 23 13.93 -10.80 -18.32
N THR A 24 13.75 -11.31 -19.54
CA THR A 24 12.93 -10.68 -20.58
C THR A 24 11.51 -10.47 -20.06
N ASP A 25 11.16 -9.24 -19.70
CA ASP A 25 9.82 -8.89 -19.23
C ASP A 25 8.83 -8.99 -20.40
N THR A 26 7.83 -9.86 -20.28
CA THR A 26 6.76 -10.02 -21.26
C THR A 26 5.58 -9.08 -21.00
N SER A 27 5.70 -8.16 -20.04
CA SER A 27 4.63 -7.26 -19.63
C SER A 27 4.22 -6.28 -20.73
N VAL A 28 2.93 -6.20 -21.02
CA VAL A 28 2.37 -5.29 -22.03
C VAL A 28 1.64 -4.15 -21.33
N PHE A 29 2.21 -2.94 -21.36
CA PHE A 29 1.59 -1.75 -20.80
C PHE A 29 0.51 -1.18 -21.74
N LYS A 30 -0.71 -0.97 -21.23
CA LYS A 30 -1.83 -0.39 -21.99
C LYS A 30 -2.47 0.76 -21.21
N ILE A 31 -2.87 1.82 -21.91
CA ILE A 31 -3.62 2.94 -21.33
C ILE A 31 -5.01 2.95 -21.92
N ILE A 32 -6.01 2.94 -21.06
CA ILE A 32 -7.39 3.19 -21.44
C ILE A 32 -7.77 4.53 -20.84
N LYS A 33 -8.20 5.48 -21.70
CA LYS A 33 -8.68 6.78 -21.28
C LYS A 33 -10.19 6.81 -21.35
N TYR A 34 -10.81 7.37 -20.32
CA TYR A 34 -12.23 7.57 -20.22
C TYR A 34 -12.54 9.06 -20.11
N ASP A 35 -13.68 9.44 -20.68
CA ASP A 35 -14.31 10.72 -20.41
C ASP A 35 -15.22 10.54 -19.17
N SER A 36 -14.96 11.30 -18.11
CA SER A 36 -15.68 11.15 -16.83
C SER A 36 -17.16 11.49 -16.93
N ASP A 37 -17.55 12.24 -17.95
CA ASP A 37 -18.89 12.81 -18.07
C ASP A 37 -19.87 11.89 -18.83
N ILE A 38 -19.39 10.73 -19.28
CA ILE A 38 -20.18 9.76 -20.05
C ILE A 38 -20.27 8.46 -19.24
N LYS A 39 -21.50 7.99 -18.97
CA LYS A 39 -21.73 6.63 -18.44
C LYS A 39 -20.94 5.62 -19.28
N MET A 40 -20.14 4.76 -18.66
CA MET A 40 -19.37 3.75 -19.38
C MET A 40 -20.26 2.91 -20.32
N MET A 41 -20.09 3.12 -21.64
CA MET A 41 -20.83 2.43 -22.70
C MET A 41 -20.17 1.09 -23.06
N ASP A 42 -20.86 0.22 -23.80
CA ASP A 42 -20.34 -1.10 -24.23
C ASP A 42 -19.00 -1.06 -25.00
N LYS A 43 -18.73 0.05 -25.70
CA LYS A 43 -17.43 0.28 -26.37
C LYS A 43 -16.27 0.28 -25.38
N GLU A 44 -16.49 0.80 -24.18
CA GLU A 44 -15.49 0.87 -23.12
C GLU A 44 -15.23 -0.50 -22.47
N GLN A 45 -16.28 -1.31 -22.27
CA GLN A 45 -16.13 -2.72 -21.86
C GLN A 45 -15.28 -3.50 -22.87
N THR A 46 -15.51 -3.27 -24.16
CA THR A 46 -14.76 -3.93 -25.23
C THR A 46 -13.27 -3.59 -25.17
N LYS A 47 -12.91 -2.35 -24.78
CA LYS A 47 -11.50 -1.94 -24.59
C LYS A 47 -10.87 -2.65 -23.38
N ILE A 48 -11.57 -2.73 -22.25
CA ILE A 48 -11.09 -3.46 -21.07
C ILE A 48 -10.85 -4.93 -21.42
N ASN A 49 -11.82 -5.60 -22.02
CA ASN A 49 -11.73 -7.03 -22.35
C ASN A 49 -10.59 -7.32 -23.34
N ARG A 50 -10.29 -6.41 -24.28
CA ARG A 50 -9.13 -6.51 -25.19
C ARG A 50 -7.80 -6.19 -24.51
N ALA A 51 -7.83 -5.38 -23.44
CA ALA A 51 -6.65 -5.03 -22.67
C ALA A 51 -6.20 -6.21 -21.81
N LEU A 52 -7.15 -6.84 -21.11
CA LEU A 52 -6.94 -8.03 -20.30
C LEU A 52 -6.47 -9.22 -21.15
N LYS A 53 -5.59 -10.04 -20.56
CA LYS A 53 -5.04 -11.23 -21.19
C LYS A 53 -5.31 -12.47 -20.34
N PRO A 54 -5.94 -13.51 -20.90
CA PRO A 54 -6.15 -14.75 -20.17
C PRO A 54 -4.81 -15.44 -19.91
N LYS A 55 -4.69 -16.15 -18.79
CA LYS A 55 -3.46 -16.83 -18.32
C LYS A 55 -2.30 -15.90 -17.91
N PHE A 56 -2.49 -14.59 -17.93
CA PHE A 56 -1.53 -13.61 -17.41
C PHE A 56 -2.10 -12.90 -16.18
N ASN A 57 -1.21 -12.38 -15.34
CA ASN A 57 -1.60 -11.47 -14.27
C ASN A 57 -1.89 -10.09 -14.85
N ASN A 58 -3.12 -9.62 -14.67
CA ASN A 58 -3.57 -8.32 -15.18
C ASN A 58 -3.56 -7.32 -14.02
N ILE A 59 -2.51 -6.50 -13.95
CA ILE A 59 -2.42 -5.42 -12.97
C ILE A 59 -3.06 -4.16 -13.56
N VAL A 60 -4.12 -3.67 -12.92
CA VAL A 60 -4.90 -2.51 -13.37
C VAL A 60 -4.76 -1.39 -12.35
N TYR A 61 -4.06 -0.33 -12.74
CA TYR A 61 -3.94 0.88 -11.92
C TYR A 61 -4.99 1.91 -12.32
N ILE A 62 -5.78 2.39 -11.36
CA ILE A 62 -6.85 3.39 -11.59
C ILE A 62 -6.53 4.65 -10.77
N PRO A 63 -5.95 5.71 -11.38
CA PRO A 63 -5.57 6.93 -10.68
C PRO A 63 -6.75 7.90 -10.49
N SER A 64 -7.80 7.48 -9.81
CA SER A 64 -9.00 8.30 -9.58
C SER A 64 -9.62 8.06 -8.20
N ASP A 65 -10.16 9.12 -7.59
CA ASP A 65 -10.97 9.09 -6.37
C ASP A 65 -12.45 9.41 -6.64
N ASN A 66 -12.86 9.56 -7.91
CA ASN A 66 -14.27 9.74 -8.25
C ASN A 66 -15.01 8.40 -8.06
N GLU A 67 -15.81 8.29 -7.00
CA GLU A 67 -16.50 7.05 -6.62
C GLU A 67 -17.35 6.47 -7.75
N VAL A 68 -18.11 7.32 -8.46
CA VAL A 68 -18.98 6.88 -9.58
C VAL A 68 -18.16 6.26 -10.69
N PHE A 69 -17.07 6.92 -11.08
CA PHE A 69 -16.16 6.41 -12.10
C PHE A 69 -15.47 5.11 -11.68
N VAL A 70 -14.91 5.08 -10.47
CA VAL A 70 -14.19 3.90 -9.95
C VAL A 70 -15.13 2.70 -9.86
N THR A 71 -16.35 2.91 -9.36
CA THR A 71 -17.38 1.85 -9.27
C THR A 71 -17.68 1.28 -10.65
N GLN A 72 -17.90 2.12 -11.67
CA GLN A 72 -18.14 1.65 -13.04
C GLN A 72 -16.98 0.82 -13.59
N VAL A 73 -15.73 1.23 -13.35
CA VAL A 73 -14.55 0.46 -13.78
C VAL A 73 -14.49 -0.88 -13.04
N ILE A 74 -14.67 -0.87 -11.72
CA ILE A 74 -14.63 -2.06 -10.88
C ILE A 74 -15.71 -3.06 -11.29
N ASP A 75 -16.94 -2.61 -11.56
CA ASP A 75 -18.03 -3.47 -12.03
C ASP A 75 -17.66 -4.17 -13.35
N LYS A 76 -17.02 -3.45 -14.27
CA LYS A 76 -16.55 -4.03 -15.54
C LYS A 76 -15.43 -5.04 -15.36
N LEU A 77 -14.51 -4.81 -14.42
CA LEU A 77 -13.44 -5.74 -14.09
C LEU A 77 -13.97 -6.97 -13.34
N TYR A 78 -14.95 -6.78 -12.45
CA TYR A 78 -15.59 -7.84 -11.69
C TYR A 78 -16.35 -8.81 -12.60
N ALA A 79 -16.97 -8.28 -13.66
CA ALA A 79 -17.66 -9.03 -14.70
C ALA A 79 -16.75 -9.69 -15.74
N ALA A 80 -15.42 -9.50 -15.64
CA ALA A 80 -14.49 -10.23 -16.49
C ALA A 80 -14.54 -11.74 -16.20
N ASP A 81 -14.16 -12.54 -17.19
CA ASP A 81 -14.09 -14.00 -17.07
C ASP A 81 -13.22 -14.43 -15.89
N ASP A 82 -13.66 -15.39 -15.08
CA ASP A 82 -12.95 -15.82 -13.87
C ASP A 82 -11.58 -16.48 -14.17
N SER A 83 -11.30 -16.86 -15.43
CA SER A 83 -9.96 -17.26 -15.87
C SER A 83 -8.95 -16.09 -15.96
N MET A 84 -9.43 -14.85 -15.82
CA MET A 84 -8.59 -13.66 -15.75
C MET A 84 -8.13 -13.42 -14.32
N HIS A 85 -6.83 -13.54 -14.07
CA HIS A 85 -6.25 -13.07 -12.82
C HIS A 85 -6.12 -11.54 -12.87
N ILE A 86 -6.94 -10.83 -12.09
CA ILE A 86 -6.97 -9.37 -12.04
C ILE A 86 -6.51 -8.91 -10.66
N GLU A 87 -5.59 -7.96 -10.65
CA GLU A 87 -5.14 -7.24 -9.48
C GLU A 87 -5.38 -5.75 -9.72
N ILE A 88 -6.16 -5.10 -8.85
CA ILE A 88 -6.41 -3.66 -8.98
C ILE A 88 -5.54 -2.88 -7.98
N ILE A 89 -4.95 -1.77 -8.45
CA ILE A 89 -4.20 -0.83 -7.63
C ILE A 89 -4.91 0.53 -7.67
N GLY A 90 -5.16 1.08 -6.49
CA GLY A 90 -5.94 2.31 -6.36
C GLY A 90 -5.58 3.12 -5.13
N SER A 91 -6.40 4.14 -4.88
CA SER A 91 -6.32 5.01 -3.72
C SER A 91 -6.86 4.32 -2.48
N ASP A 92 -6.27 4.59 -1.31
CA ASP A 92 -6.76 4.09 -0.02
C ASP A 92 -8.17 4.58 0.29
N ASN A 93 -8.56 5.76 -0.22
CA ASN A 93 -9.91 6.31 -0.08
C ASN A 93 -11.03 5.38 -0.53
N TRP A 94 -10.77 4.46 -1.45
CA TRP A 94 -11.80 3.56 -1.98
C TRP A 94 -12.42 2.66 -0.92
N ILE A 95 -11.71 2.39 0.19
CA ILE A 95 -12.26 1.61 1.31
C ILE A 95 -13.47 2.30 1.97
N ASN A 96 -13.63 3.62 1.75
CA ASN A 96 -14.73 4.42 2.28
C ASN A 96 -15.89 4.55 1.28
N PHE A 97 -15.75 4.02 0.06
CA PHE A 97 -16.84 4.05 -0.93
C PHE A 97 -17.99 3.16 -0.48
N GLN A 98 -19.21 3.66 -0.65
CA GLN A 98 -20.41 2.95 -0.23
C GLN A 98 -20.84 1.89 -1.24
N ASN A 99 -20.47 2.11 -2.51
CA ASN A 99 -20.91 1.27 -3.63
C ASN A 99 -20.02 0.05 -3.88
N ILE A 100 -18.87 -0.08 -3.20
CA ILE A 100 -17.95 -1.21 -3.40
C ILE A 100 -17.69 -1.88 -2.06
N ASN A 101 -17.94 -3.19 -1.99
CA ASN A 101 -17.76 -3.96 -0.77
C ASN A 101 -16.42 -4.70 -0.73
N SER A 102 -16.04 -5.18 0.45
CA SER A 102 -14.79 -5.91 0.68
C SER A 102 -14.68 -7.23 -0.09
N ALA A 103 -15.80 -7.86 -0.46
CA ALA A 103 -15.79 -9.08 -1.28
C ALA A 103 -15.39 -8.79 -2.73
N THR A 104 -15.88 -7.68 -3.30
CA THR A 104 -15.44 -7.17 -4.60
C THR A 104 -13.95 -6.84 -4.58
N PHE A 105 -13.48 -6.16 -3.52
CA PHE A 105 -12.05 -5.88 -3.36
C PHE A 105 -11.19 -7.13 -3.21
N ASN A 106 -11.65 -8.15 -2.48
CA ASN A 106 -10.93 -9.43 -2.38
C ASN A 106 -10.91 -10.17 -3.72
N LYS A 107 -12.03 -10.30 -4.46
CA LYS A 107 -12.07 -10.94 -5.78
C LYS A 107 -11.07 -10.30 -6.76
N LEU A 108 -11.02 -8.97 -6.79
CA LEU A 108 -10.15 -8.21 -7.68
C LEU A 108 -8.74 -7.97 -7.12
N SER A 109 -8.39 -8.62 -6.01
CA SER A 109 -7.11 -8.44 -5.32
C SER A 109 -6.74 -6.96 -5.22
N PHE A 110 -7.60 -6.15 -4.61
CA PHE A 110 -7.38 -4.72 -4.44
C PHE A 110 -6.17 -4.49 -3.53
N ASN A 111 -5.20 -3.76 -4.06
CA ASN A 111 -4.01 -3.31 -3.35
C ASN A 111 -3.97 -1.78 -3.31
N PHE A 112 -3.66 -1.24 -2.14
CA PHE A 112 -3.44 0.20 -1.98
C PHE A 112 -2.31 0.47 -1.00
N VAL A 113 -1.73 1.65 -1.11
CA VAL A 113 -0.67 2.11 -0.21
C VAL A 113 -1.32 2.88 0.93
N SER A 114 -0.96 2.54 2.16
CA SER A 114 -1.40 3.29 3.35
C SER A 114 -0.20 3.59 4.25
N PRO A 115 -0.13 4.80 4.85
CA PRO A 115 0.93 5.11 5.81
C PRO A 115 0.73 4.40 7.16
N PHE A 116 -0.44 3.83 7.43
CA PHE A 116 -0.77 3.19 8.71
C PHE A 116 -1.45 1.83 8.51
N TYR A 117 -1.24 0.93 9.46
CA TYR A 117 -1.96 -0.34 9.53
C TYR A 117 -1.92 -0.89 10.95
N ILE A 118 -3.09 -1.21 11.51
CA ILE A 118 -3.20 -1.85 12.83
C ILE A 118 -3.52 -3.32 12.62
N ASP A 119 -2.60 -4.20 13.04
CA ASP A 119 -2.83 -5.63 13.07
C ASP A 119 -3.46 -6.04 14.41
N TYR A 120 -4.80 -6.05 14.47
CA TYR A 120 -5.55 -6.47 15.67
C TYR A 120 -5.35 -7.95 16.02
N SER A 121 -4.73 -8.75 15.15
CA SER A 121 -4.38 -10.13 15.45
C SER A 121 -3.05 -10.25 16.22
N SER A 122 -2.18 -9.25 16.14
CA SER A 122 -0.85 -9.25 16.77
C SER A 122 -0.89 -9.22 18.30
N ALA A 123 0.11 -9.83 18.93
CA ALA A 123 0.20 -9.91 20.38
C ALA A 123 0.50 -8.54 21.01
N GLU A 124 1.29 -7.72 20.32
CA GLU A 124 1.71 -6.37 20.71
C GLU A 124 0.51 -5.42 20.74
N VAL A 125 -0.33 -5.41 19.68
CA VAL A 125 -1.55 -4.61 19.63
C VAL A 125 -2.55 -5.07 20.71
N LYS A 126 -2.74 -6.37 20.88
CA LYS A 126 -3.61 -6.91 21.95
C LYS A 126 -3.12 -6.51 23.34
N GLY A 127 -1.81 -6.55 23.57
CA GLY A 127 -1.19 -6.11 24.83
C GLY A 127 -1.38 -4.62 25.10
N PHE A 128 -1.19 -3.79 24.09
CA PHE A 128 -1.45 -2.35 24.16
C PHE A 128 -2.91 -2.05 24.47
N ILE A 129 -3.86 -2.63 23.73
CA ILE A 129 -5.31 -2.44 23.95
C ILE A 129 -5.70 -2.84 25.37
N LYS A 130 -5.25 -4.01 25.85
CA LYS A 130 -5.54 -4.49 27.21
C LYS A 130 -5.03 -3.52 28.28
N THR A 131 -3.80 -3.03 28.11
CA THR A 131 -3.18 -2.07 29.05
C THR A 131 -3.92 -0.75 29.03
N TYR A 132 -4.25 -0.23 27.84
CA TYR A 132 -4.99 1.02 27.66
C TYR A 132 -6.36 0.96 28.34
N ARG A 133 -7.14 -0.11 28.12
CA ARG A 133 -8.44 -0.32 28.78
C ARG A 133 -8.32 -0.39 30.30
N THR A 134 -7.25 -0.98 30.82
CA THR A 134 -7.02 -1.09 32.27
C THR A 134 -6.76 0.27 32.91
N VAL A 135 -6.06 1.17 32.20
CA VAL A 135 -5.66 2.49 32.73
C VAL A 135 -6.72 3.56 32.50
N TYR A 136 -7.38 3.55 31.33
CA TYR A 136 -8.26 4.62 30.87
C TYR A 136 -9.73 4.20 30.78
N GLU A 137 -10.07 2.95 31.09
CA GLU A 137 -11.44 2.41 31.10
C GLU A 137 -12.19 2.58 29.77
N THR A 138 -11.46 2.70 28.65
CA THR A 138 -12.03 2.89 27.31
C THR A 138 -11.15 2.26 26.22
N GLU A 139 -11.66 2.21 24.99
CA GLU A 139 -10.89 1.75 23.82
C GLU A 139 -9.84 2.78 23.40
N PRO A 140 -8.63 2.35 22.99
CA PRO A 140 -7.68 3.25 22.38
C PRO A 140 -8.23 3.78 21.06
N SER A 141 -8.25 5.10 20.92
CA SER A 141 -8.51 5.75 19.64
C SER A 141 -7.34 5.57 18.69
N PHE A 142 -7.56 5.85 17.40
CA PHE A 142 -6.48 5.93 16.41
C PHE A 142 -5.32 6.83 16.88
N PHE A 143 -5.63 7.97 17.50
CA PHE A 143 -4.63 8.89 18.06
C PHE A 143 -3.83 8.28 19.22
N ALA A 144 -4.42 7.38 20.02
CA ALA A 144 -3.71 6.70 21.10
C ALA A 144 -2.60 5.79 20.54
N PHE A 145 -2.88 5.04 19.47
CA PHE A 145 -1.87 4.24 18.77
C PHE A 145 -0.76 5.11 18.17
N GLN A 146 -1.12 6.20 17.49
CA GLN A 146 -0.15 7.12 16.90
C GLN A 146 0.77 7.74 17.97
N ALA A 147 0.19 8.23 19.06
CA ALA A 147 0.94 8.83 20.16
C ALA A 147 1.88 7.82 20.81
N TYR A 148 1.43 6.58 21.01
CA TYR A 148 2.25 5.50 21.54
C TYR A 148 3.47 5.22 20.65
N ASP A 149 3.25 5.02 19.35
CA ASP A 149 4.31 4.73 18.39
C ASP A 149 5.32 5.87 18.28
N ILE A 150 4.85 7.11 18.10
CA ILE A 150 5.70 8.30 17.99
C ILE A 150 6.54 8.48 19.27
N THR A 151 5.89 8.37 20.44
CA THR A 151 6.58 8.52 21.73
C THR A 151 7.64 7.44 21.92
N CYS A 152 7.28 6.17 21.66
CA CYS A 152 8.21 5.06 21.76
C CYS A 152 9.38 5.21 20.80
N TYR A 153 9.14 5.66 19.57
CA TYR A 153 10.19 5.88 18.59
C TYR A 153 11.16 6.97 19.05
N PHE A 154 10.68 8.20 19.26
CA PHE A 154 11.56 9.34 19.54
C PHE A 154 12.20 9.29 20.92
N LEU A 155 11.52 8.78 21.96
CA LEU A 155 12.14 8.65 23.28
C LEU A 155 13.22 7.58 23.32
N ASN A 156 13.05 6.47 22.60
CA ASN A 156 14.10 5.47 22.50
C ASN A 156 15.28 5.98 21.65
N SER A 157 15.03 6.77 20.61
CA SER A 157 16.10 7.45 19.84
C SER A 157 16.85 8.46 20.72
N LEU A 158 16.13 9.27 21.50
CA LEU A 158 16.72 10.19 22.47
C LEU A 158 17.53 9.45 23.54
N ARG A 159 17.02 8.33 24.07
CA ARG A 159 17.73 7.49 25.04
C ARG A 159 19.02 6.90 24.47
N LYS A 160 19.03 6.50 23.20
CA LYS A 160 20.17 5.87 22.53
C LYS A 160 21.24 6.88 22.09
N TYR A 161 20.81 7.99 21.48
CA TYR A 161 21.70 8.95 20.82
C TYR A 161 21.85 10.27 21.58
N GLY A 162 21.11 10.48 22.66
CA GLY A 162 21.14 11.73 23.42
C GLY A 162 20.71 12.92 22.57
N ARG A 163 21.32 14.08 22.79
CA ARG A 163 20.93 15.37 22.18
C ARG A 163 21.10 15.46 20.66
N ILE A 164 21.68 14.44 20.02
CA ILE A 164 21.89 14.38 18.58
C ILE A 164 20.93 13.41 17.87
N PHE A 165 19.96 12.84 18.59
CA PHE A 165 19.04 11.83 18.04
C PHE A 165 18.32 12.24 16.76
N GLN A 166 18.08 13.54 16.55
CA GLN A 166 17.46 14.10 15.35
C GLN A 166 18.27 13.85 14.08
N PHE A 167 19.56 13.53 14.18
CA PHE A 167 20.42 13.18 13.05
C PHE A 167 20.54 11.67 12.83
N CYS A 168 19.95 10.86 13.72
CA CYS A 168 20.04 9.40 13.74
C CYS A 168 18.64 8.76 13.67
N LEU A 169 17.78 9.31 12.80
CA LEU A 169 16.38 8.88 12.64
C LEU A 169 16.17 7.92 11.46
N SER A 170 17.20 7.65 10.66
CA SER A 170 17.05 6.83 9.45
C SER A 170 16.97 5.33 9.77
N SER A 171 16.41 4.54 8.85
CA SER A 171 16.37 3.07 9.01
C SER A 171 17.77 2.42 8.95
N GLU A 172 18.75 3.10 8.34
CA GLU A 172 20.16 2.67 8.28
C GLU A 172 20.84 2.80 9.65
N ASP A 173 20.33 3.67 10.53
CA ASP A 173 20.79 3.87 11.91
C ASP A 173 20.20 2.83 12.89
N ALA A 174 20.19 1.55 12.47
CA ALA A 174 19.99 0.34 13.29
C ALA A 174 19.09 0.51 14.55
N PHE A 175 17.83 0.84 14.35
CA PHE A 175 16.84 0.88 15.42
C PHE A 175 16.00 -0.40 15.46
N PRO A 176 15.86 -1.08 16.62
CA PRO A 176 15.04 -2.29 16.73
C PRO A 176 13.53 -2.04 16.64
N ASN A 177 13.06 -0.79 16.73
CA ASN A 177 11.63 -0.44 16.68
C ASN A 177 11.29 0.42 15.46
N SER A 178 11.80 0.08 14.26
CA SER A 178 11.29 0.64 13.00
C SER A 178 9.86 0.19 12.70
N HIS A 179 9.30 -0.69 13.52
CA HIS A 179 7.94 -1.20 13.44
C HIS A 179 7.21 -0.88 14.74
N GLY A 180 6.19 -0.04 14.65
CA GLY A 180 5.24 0.25 15.71
C GLY A 180 3.95 -0.55 15.56
N LEU A 181 2.96 -0.22 16.37
CA LEU A 181 1.63 -0.85 16.37
C LEU A 181 0.77 -0.40 15.19
N ILE A 182 0.98 0.83 14.72
CA ILE A 182 0.23 1.47 13.63
C ILE A 182 1.15 2.00 12.52
N TYR A 183 2.35 2.43 12.86
CA TYR A 183 3.33 2.98 11.93
C TYR A 183 4.56 2.11 11.80
N ASN A 184 5.12 2.06 10.59
CA ASN A 184 6.55 1.79 10.44
C ASN A 184 7.29 3.12 10.36
N PHE A 185 8.58 3.12 10.69
CA PHE A 185 9.44 4.30 10.65
C PHE A 185 10.63 4.06 9.73
N ASN A 186 10.74 4.91 8.72
CA ASN A 186 11.91 5.08 7.86
C ASN A 186 12.02 6.56 7.53
N PHE A 187 12.64 7.34 8.41
CA PHE A 187 12.75 8.78 8.19
C PHE A 187 13.90 9.08 7.22
N GLU A 188 13.57 9.82 6.19
CA GLU A 188 14.52 10.32 5.20
C GLU A 188 14.41 11.83 5.10
N ARG A 189 15.51 12.46 4.71
CA ARG A 189 15.58 13.89 4.51
C ARG A 189 15.80 14.17 3.02
N ILE A 190 14.86 14.90 2.41
CA ILE A 190 14.92 15.19 0.97
C ILE A 190 16.14 16.06 0.63
N ASN A 191 16.45 17.03 1.49
CA ASN A 191 17.66 17.86 1.39
C ASN A 191 18.05 18.48 2.74
N THR A 192 19.22 19.10 2.80
CA THR A 192 19.79 19.69 4.02
C THR A 192 19.02 20.88 4.61
N HIS A 193 17.94 21.34 3.98
CA HIS A 193 17.05 22.41 4.44
C HIS A 193 15.62 21.93 4.75
N SER A 194 15.28 20.69 4.39
CA SER A 194 13.95 20.10 4.62
C SER A 194 13.81 19.46 6.00
N GLY A 195 12.58 19.17 6.42
CA GLY A 195 12.31 18.28 7.57
C GLY A 195 12.57 16.82 7.22
N PHE A 196 12.55 15.96 8.24
CA PHE A 196 12.49 14.51 8.03
C PHE A 196 11.06 14.10 7.67
N GLU A 197 10.93 13.24 6.67
CA GLU A 197 9.67 12.63 6.28
C GLU A 197 9.75 11.13 6.48
N ASN A 198 8.72 10.56 7.11
CA ASN A 198 8.61 9.11 7.18
C ASN A 198 8.22 8.57 5.80
N LYS A 199 9.09 7.75 5.21
CA LYS A 199 8.87 7.09 3.91
C LYS A 199 8.33 5.67 4.05
N ALA A 200 8.18 5.17 5.29
CA ALA A 200 7.63 3.85 5.49
C ALA A 200 6.13 3.84 5.17
N VAL A 201 5.72 2.84 4.39
CA VAL A 201 4.33 2.62 4.01
C VAL A 201 4.00 1.14 4.07
N PHE A 202 2.72 0.83 4.13
CA PHE A 202 2.18 -0.51 3.98
C PHE A 202 1.51 -0.63 2.62
N ILE A 203 1.66 -1.79 1.97
CA ILE A 203 0.78 -2.18 0.88
C ILE A 203 -0.26 -3.10 1.50
N LEU A 204 -1.53 -2.73 1.40
CA LEU A 204 -2.64 -3.43 2.03
C LEU A 204 -3.55 -4.06 0.99
N LYS A 205 -4.15 -5.20 1.36
CA LYS A 205 -5.16 -5.90 0.57
C LYS A 205 -6.23 -6.54 1.47
N PHE A 206 -7.34 -6.97 0.89
CA PHE A 206 -8.36 -7.76 1.58
C PHE A 206 -8.09 -9.26 1.44
N ASN A 207 -8.14 -9.99 2.55
CA ASN A 207 -8.03 -11.44 2.57
C ASN A 207 -9.38 -12.15 2.38
N ASP A 208 -9.36 -13.48 2.38
CA ASP A 208 -10.56 -14.31 2.13
C ASP A 208 -11.61 -14.20 3.26
N SER A 209 -11.21 -13.69 4.42
CA SER A 209 -12.13 -13.31 5.51
C SER A 209 -12.60 -11.86 5.44
N PHE A 210 -12.32 -11.18 4.31
CA PHE A 210 -12.64 -9.79 4.01
C PHE A 210 -12.05 -8.79 5.02
N GLN A 211 -10.95 -9.16 5.67
CA GLN A 211 -10.19 -8.28 6.56
C GLN A 211 -8.97 -7.71 5.84
N LEU A 212 -8.56 -6.50 6.25
CA LEU A 212 -7.33 -5.89 5.74
C LEU A 212 -6.10 -6.61 6.29
N GLU A 213 -5.18 -6.93 5.38
CA GLU A 213 -3.86 -7.48 5.71
C GLU A 213 -2.75 -6.80 4.91
N LYS A 214 -1.53 -6.87 5.44
CA LYS A 214 -0.33 -6.46 4.70
C LYS A 214 -0.11 -7.42 3.53
N ARG A 215 0.10 -6.87 2.34
CA ARG A 215 0.66 -7.63 1.21
C ARG A 215 2.10 -8.02 1.57
N ILE A 216 2.35 -9.32 1.66
CA ILE A 216 3.70 -9.85 1.87
C ILE A 216 4.35 -10.03 0.50
N ASP A 217 5.35 -9.22 0.17
CA ASP A 217 6.17 -9.44 -1.01
C ASP A 217 7.12 -10.63 -0.78
N GLU A 218 6.73 -11.81 -1.27
CA GLU A 218 7.52 -13.05 -1.15
C GLU A 218 8.95 -12.92 -1.71
N GLN A 219 9.18 -11.99 -2.64
CA GLN A 219 10.51 -11.73 -3.22
C GLN A 219 11.48 -11.12 -2.19
N ASN A 220 11.00 -10.22 -1.32
CA ASN A 220 11.83 -9.64 -0.27
C ASN A 220 12.13 -10.65 0.86
N THR A 221 11.23 -11.61 1.11
CA THR A 221 11.45 -12.68 2.08
C THR A 221 12.51 -13.68 1.59
N LYS A 222 12.54 -14.01 0.29
CA LYS A 222 13.58 -14.86 -0.31
C LYS A 222 14.94 -14.16 -0.35
N LEU A 223 14.99 -12.85 -0.62
CA LEU A 223 16.23 -12.07 -0.60
C LEU A 223 16.82 -11.99 0.82
N LYS A 224 16.00 -11.68 1.84
CA LYS A 224 16.42 -11.66 3.25
C LYS A 224 16.89 -13.02 3.76
N ARG A 225 16.25 -14.13 3.35
CA ARG A 225 16.72 -15.50 3.68
C ARG A 225 18.05 -15.85 3.02
N LYS A 226 18.34 -15.32 1.82
CA LYS A 226 19.61 -15.54 1.13
C LYS A 226 20.78 -14.77 1.77
N ILE A 227 20.50 -13.60 2.31
CA ILE A 227 21.51 -12.74 2.97
C ILE A 227 21.77 -13.20 4.42
N GLY A 228 20.75 -13.69 5.12
CA GLY A 228 20.85 -14.18 6.51
C GLY A 228 21.56 -15.53 6.69
N ASN A 229 21.97 -16.20 5.61
CA ASN A 229 22.72 -17.47 5.65
C ASN A 229 24.24 -17.30 5.39
N ASN A 230 24.74 -16.07 5.36
CA ASN A 230 26.16 -15.76 5.09
C ASN A 230 26.87 -15.07 6.27
N TYR A 231 26.50 -15.39 7.51
CA TYR A 231 27.27 -15.08 8.71
C TYR A 231 27.23 -16.23 9.70
#